data_AF-A0A399HSN6-F1
#
_entry.id   AF-A0A399HSN6-F1
#
_cell.length_a   1.000
_cell.length_b   1.000
_cell.length_c   1.000
_cell.angle_alpha   90.00
_cell.angle_beta   90.00
_cell.angle_gamma   90.00
#
_symmetry.space_group_name_H-M   'P 1'
#
loop_
_entity.id
_entity.type
_entity.pdbx_description
1 polymer ?
#
loop_
_entity_poly.entity_id
_entity_poly.type
_entity_poly.pdbx_seq_one_letter_code
_entity_poly.pdbx_strand_id
1 'polypeptide(L)'
;MVTFLGLFLATIWTLSPIGGQASFRQVTTGNMTSDHTTSFDYMVPDGILDAVNVGSDRDIWWGVINNLFNAALVGPATTKVSPRDLWGNVKIPFIEAFEETVSADNDGWFKVHTDPNMNTSFASLLGVPMTGLNDKDAVKMSMKLQTLYLVLDCKGIPENWHGSWQPRGVFRSSSANSSSTAQMGWDDAYDETIARKGRMYGPERQVPFQFYYGSSWWDATNGNLQCQITTTYVEVEIFCPSGTTCAASKIRRSRLNHPQRARTQFDFAFGSGAPNWTTFASYFMAALSAGRVFAPSMLDLYLIAPEDPLLALQTANTTNADGTEVFVDYTPAMNRAYSLNLGQLFNAYWTCMNGFYALSGGLTNVTSYNDEHVEPCNAGQSLRSTTIYWIVSRGFRKGSYSQRR
;
A
#
# COMPACT_ATOMS: atom_id res chain seq x y z
N MET A 1 -56.31 3.10 -70.48
CA MET A 1 -55.61 4.39 -70.53
C MET A 1 -55.05 4.67 -69.14
N VAL A 2 -53.75 4.49 -68.94
CA VAL A 2 -53.10 4.89 -67.69
C VAL A 2 -53.00 6.42 -67.76
N THR A 3 -53.75 7.12 -66.93
CA THR A 3 -53.68 8.58 -66.83
C THR A 3 -52.29 8.98 -66.33
N PHE A 4 -51.67 9.99 -66.96
CA PHE A 4 -50.36 10.53 -66.57
C PHE A 4 -50.26 10.85 -65.07
N LEU A 5 -51.37 11.22 -64.45
CA LEU A 5 -51.49 11.46 -63.01
C LEU A 5 -51.17 10.21 -62.17
N GLY A 6 -51.57 9.03 -62.63
CA GLY A 6 -51.31 7.76 -61.93
C GLY A 6 -49.85 7.33 -62.01
N LEU A 7 -49.19 7.60 -63.14
CA LEU A 7 -47.74 7.40 -63.30
C LEU A 7 -46.95 8.34 -62.38
N PHE A 8 -47.39 9.59 -62.24
CA PHE A 8 -46.77 10.57 -61.33
C PHE A 8 -46.94 10.21 -59.85
N LEU A 9 -48.12 9.71 -59.47
CA LEU A 9 -48.37 9.26 -58.11
C LEU A 9 -47.56 7.99 -57.78
N ALA A 10 -47.44 7.06 -58.72
CA ALA A 10 -46.63 5.85 -58.55
C ALA A 10 -45.13 6.17 -58.40
N THR A 11 -44.59 7.13 -59.15
CA THR A 11 -43.18 7.54 -59.00
C THR A 11 -42.94 8.26 -57.66
N ILE A 12 -43.85 9.12 -57.22
CA ILE A 12 -43.76 9.75 -55.88
C ILE A 12 -43.79 8.69 -54.78
N TRP A 13 -44.60 7.64 -54.94
CA TRP A 13 -44.68 6.52 -54.00
C TRP A 13 -43.38 5.69 -53.96
N THR A 14 -42.74 5.43 -55.11
CA THR A 14 -41.47 4.70 -55.16
C THR A 14 -40.25 5.53 -54.75
N LEU A 15 -40.39 6.86 -54.65
CA LEU A 15 -39.39 7.77 -54.07
C LEU A 15 -39.48 7.87 -52.54
N SER A 16 -40.57 7.42 -51.91
CA SER A 16 -40.74 7.39 -50.45
C SER A 16 -39.65 6.60 -49.70
N PRO A 17 -39.14 5.45 -50.20
CA PRO A 17 -38.03 4.72 -49.58
C PRO A 17 -36.68 5.47 -49.61
N ILE A 18 -36.49 6.39 -50.57
CA ILE A 18 -35.24 7.17 -50.70
C ILE A 18 -35.13 8.22 -49.59
N GLY A 19 -36.25 8.77 -49.12
CA GLY A 19 -36.29 9.64 -47.93
C GLY A 19 -35.94 8.90 -46.64
N GLY A 20 -36.29 7.62 -46.52
CA GLY A 20 -35.94 6.78 -45.37
C GLY A 20 -34.45 6.49 -45.26
N GLN A 21 -33.77 6.28 -46.39
CA GLN A 21 -32.32 6.04 -46.44
C GLN A 21 -31.49 7.28 -46.09
N ALA A 22 -31.99 8.49 -46.35
CA ALA A 22 -31.33 9.73 -45.95
C ALA A 22 -31.27 9.92 -44.42
N SER A 23 -32.26 9.39 -43.69
CA SER A 23 -32.36 9.51 -42.23
C SER A 23 -31.28 8.69 -41.51
N PHE A 24 -30.88 7.53 -42.06
CA PHE A 24 -29.80 6.72 -41.49
C PHE A 24 -28.42 7.36 -41.67
N ARG A 25 -28.23 8.19 -42.71
CA ARG A 25 -26.99 8.96 -42.90
C ARG A 25 -26.83 10.13 -41.92
N GLN A 26 -27.89 10.50 -41.19
CA GLN A 26 -27.83 11.53 -40.13
C GLN A 26 -27.47 10.98 -38.76
N VAL A 27 -27.44 9.65 -38.57
CA VAL A 27 -27.02 9.03 -37.32
C VAL A 27 -25.52 8.76 -37.40
N THR A 28 -24.72 9.71 -36.91
CA THR A 28 -23.29 9.49 -36.72
C THR A 28 -23.05 8.92 -35.32
N THR A 29 -22.49 7.72 -35.25
CA THR A 29 -22.00 7.13 -34.01
C THR A 29 -20.66 7.75 -33.67
N GLY A 30 -20.63 8.58 -32.62
CA GLY A 30 -19.40 9.09 -32.04
C GLY A 30 -19.31 8.70 -30.57
N ASN A 31 -18.09 8.55 -30.06
CA ASN A 31 -17.89 8.34 -28.62
C ASN A 31 -18.25 9.64 -27.89
N MET A 32 -19.27 9.60 -27.04
CA MET A 32 -19.62 10.69 -26.15
C MET A 32 -19.04 10.41 -24.77
N THR A 33 -18.03 11.19 -24.39
CA THR A 33 -17.52 11.26 -23.02
C THR A 33 -18.39 12.24 -22.23
N SER A 34 -18.90 11.79 -21.10
CA SER A 34 -19.71 12.52 -20.12
C SER A 34 -18.99 12.45 -18.78
N ASP A 35 -18.74 13.58 -18.16
CA ASP A 35 -18.07 13.62 -16.87
C ASP A 35 -19.10 13.35 -15.76
N HIS A 36 -18.80 12.41 -14.88
CA HIS A 36 -19.63 12.10 -13.71
C HIS A 36 -18.80 12.23 -12.45
N THR A 37 -19.42 12.62 -11.34
CA THR A 37 -18.75 12.68 -10.05
C THR A 37 -19.43 11.65 -9.15
N THR A 38 -18.68 10.73 -8.53
CA THR A 38 -19.22 9.78 -7.54
C THR A 38 -18.29 9.71 -6.33
N SER A 39 -18.70 9.07 -5.25
CA SER A 39 -17.79 8.77 -4.14
C SER A 39 -17.13 7.41 -4.32
N PHE A 40 -15.94 7.23 -3.74
CA PHE A 40 -15.29 5.94 -3.52
C PHE A 40 -14.88 5.82 -2.06
N ASP A 41 -14.73 4.58 -1.63
CA ASP A 41 -14.23 4.21 -0.33
C ASP A 41 -12.85 3.59 -0.50
N TYR A 42 -11.95 3.91 0.42
CA TYR A 42 -10.61 3.35 0.48
C TYR A 42 -10.24 3.06 1.92
N MET A 43 -9.35 2.09 2.07
CA MET A 43 -8.86 1.69 3.38
C MET A 43 -7.87 2.71 3.91
N VAL A 44 -8.00 3.06 5.19
CA VAL A 44 -6.99 3.86 5.89
C VAL A 44 -6.40 3.00 7.01
N PRO A 45 -5.06 2.84 7.08
CA PRO A 45 -4.43 2.14 8.18
C PRO A 45 -4.56 2.97 9.45
N ASP A 46 -5.59 2.68 10.24
CA ASP A 46 -5.81 3.30 11.54
C ASP A 46 -5.06 2.53 12.65
N GLY A 47 -5.38 2.82 13.91
CA GLY A 47 -4.81 2.16 15.08
C GLY A 47 -5.69 1.05 15.66
N ILE A 48 -6.77 0.65 14.98
CA ILE A 48 -7.80 -0.24 15.53
C ILE A 48 -7.59 -1.66 15.03
N LEU A 49 -7.24 -2.57 15.94
CA LEU A 49 -6.94 -3.98 15.64
C LEU A 49 -8.01 -4.96 16.19
N ASP A 50 -9.26 -4.52 16.35
CA ASP A 50 -10.33 -5.32 16.98
C ASP A 50 -10.58 -6.64 16.24
N ALA A 51 -10.59 -6.59 14.90
CA ALA A 51 -10.83 -7.75 14.04
C ALA A 51 -9.80 -8.89 14.21
N VAL A 52 -8.58 -8.59 14.68
CA VAL A 52 -7.49 -9.57 14.87
C VAL A 52 -7.22 -9.89 16.34
N ASN A 53 -7.84 -9.16 17.28
CA ASN A 53 -7.62 -9.31 18.72
C ASN A 53 -8.82 -9.90 19.47
N VAL A 54 -9.98 -10.08 18.83
CA VAL A 54 -11.19 -10.61 19.45
C VAL A 54 -11.61 -11.94 18.80
N GLY A 55 -11.87 -12.96 19.62
CA GLY A 55 -12.44 -14.25 19.20
C GLY A 55 -11.51 -15.48 19.35
N SER A 56 -12.09 -16.67 19.26
CA SER A 56 -11.39 -17.97 19.34
C SER A 56 -10.53 -18.28 18.11
N ASP A 57 -10.82 -17.63 16.98
CA ASP A 57 -10.21 -17.93 15.67
C ASP A 57 -8.99 -17.04 15.36
N ARG A 58 -8.46 -16.35 16.37
CA ARG A 58 -7.33 -15.42 16.27
C ARG A 58 -6.16 -15.99 15.49
N ASP A 59 -5.77 -17.23 15.76
CA ASP A 59 -4.62 -17.88 15.11
C ASP A 59 -4.80 -18.05 13.60
N ILE A 60 -6.05 -18.28 13.14
CA ILE A 60 -6.37 -18.41 11.72
C ILE A 60 -6.11 -17.07 11.02
N TRP A 61 -6.56 -15.95 11.62
CA TRP A 61 -6.38 -14.62 11.05
C TRP A 61 -4.90 -14.23 10.94
N TRP A 62 -4.10 -14.51 11.96
CA TRP A 62 -2.65 -14.31 11.89
C TRP A 62 -1.98 -15.17 10.84
N GLY A 63 -2.44 -16.41 10.64
CA GLY A 63 -2.01 -17.26 9.52
C GLY A 63 -2.28 -16.61 8.16
N VAL A 64 -3.47 -16.02 7.96
CA VAL A 64 -3.82 -15.30 6.72
C VAL A 64 -2.93 -14.07 6.53
N ILE A 65 -2.74 -13.26 7.57
CA ILE A 65 -1.87 -12.07 7.55
C ILE A 65 -0.44 -12.44 7.14
N ASN A 66 0.13 -13.48 7.76
CA ASN A 66 1.47 -13.95 7.44
C ASN A 66 1.58 -14.46 6.01
N ASN A 67 0.55 -15.16 5.50
CA ASN A 67 0.52 -15.64 4.12
C ASN A 67 0.45 -14.48 3.11
N LEU A 68 -0.38 -13.46 3.36
CA LEU A 68 -0.45 -12.27 2.51
C LEU A 68 0.89 -11.52 2.49
N PHE A 69 1.49 -11.31 3.67
CA PHE A 69 2.79 -10.65 3.78
C PHE A 69 3.89 -11.44 3.07
N ASN A 70 4.00 -12.74 3.33
CA ASN A 70 5.01 -13.59 2.71
C ASN A 70 4.83 -13.67 1.18
N ALA A 71 3.60 -13.73 0.68
CA ALA A 71 3.32 -13.69 -0.75
C ALA A 71 3.80 -12.37 -1.39
N ALA A 72 3.60 -11.23 -0.72
CA ALA A 72 4.10 -9.94 -1.19
C ALA A 72 5.65 -9.88 -1.15
N LEU A 73 6.26 -10.48 -0.14
CA LEU A 73 7.72 -10.52 0.04
C LEU A 73 8.44 -11.31 -1.05
N VAL A 74 7.91 -12.49 -1.40
CA VAL A 74 8.45 -13.38 -2.45
C VAL A 74 7.90 -13.07 -3.84
N GLY A 75 7.08 -12.03 -3.98
CA GLY A 75 6.56 -11.58 -5.27
C GLY A 75 7.68 -11.22 -6.25
N PRO A 76 7.42 -11.30 -7.57
CA PRO A 76 8.43 -11.01 -8.58
C PRO A 76 8.87 -9.55 -8.53
N ALA A 77 10.11 -9.27 -8.95
CA ALA A 77 10.67 -7.91 -9.00
C ALA A 77 9.76 -6.93 -9.75
N THR A 78 9.15 -7.37 -10.86
CA THR A 78 8.18 -6.59 -11.64
C THR A 78 6.97 -6.14 -10.83
N THR A 79 6.47 -6.96 -9.92
CA THR A 79 5.36 -6.56 -9.03
C THR A 79 5.86 -5.66 -7.90
N LYS A 80 7.08 -5.82 -7.40
CA LYS A 80 7.62 -4.95 -6.33
C LYS A 80 7.83 -3.51 -6.78
N VAL A 81 8.34 -3.31 -8.00
CA VAL A 81 8.53 -1.99 -8.62
C VAL A 81 7.28 -1.45 -9.31
N SER A 82 6.25 -2.28 -9.49
CA SER A 82 4.98 -1.87 -10.07
C SER A 82 4.22 -0.91 -9.14
N PRO A 83 3.49 0.09 -9.69
CA PRO A 83 2.59 0.97 -8.94
C PRO A 83 1.37 0.26 -8.34
N ARG A 84 1.20 -1.02 -8.64
CA ARG A 84 0.17 -1.90 -8.06
C ARG A 84 0.78 -3.15 -7.45
N ASP A 85 0.15 -3.64 -6.39
CA ASP A 85 0.53 -4.91 -5.75
C ASP A 85 -0.01 -6.15 -6.49
N LEU A 86 0.25 -7.34 -5.93
CA LEU A 86 -0.20 -8.64 -6.45
C LEU A 86 -1.74 -8.75 -6.56
N TRP A 87 -2.47 -8.05 -5.71
CA TRP A 87 -3.94 -8.05 -5.68
C TRP A 87 -4.56 -6.92 -6.48
N GLY A 88 -3.72 -6.05 -7.07
CA GLY A 88 -4.15 -4.95 -7.90
C GLY A 88 -4.46 -3.65 -7.16
N ASN A 89 -4.13 -3.57 -5.88
CA ASN A 89 -4.27 -2.36 -5.08
C ASN A 89 -3.17 -1.37 -5.45
N VAL A 90 -3.50 -0.07 -5.43
CA VAL A 90 -2.55 0.99 -5.81
C VAL A 90 -1.58 1.25 -4.67
N LYS A 91 -0.28 1.23 -4.96
CA LYS A 91 0.77 1.54 -4.00
C LYS A 91 1.03 3.03 -3.90
N ILE A 92 1.38 3.45 -2.69
CA ILE A 92 1.69 4.83 -2.37
C ILE A 92 3.21 5.00 -2.35
N PRO A 93 3.77 5.98 -3.08
CA PRO A 93 5.21 6.18 -3.09
C PRO A 93 5.70 6.96 -1.88
N PHE A 94 6.97 6.82 -1.51
CA PHE A 94 7.59 7.64 -0.46
C PHE A 94 7.74 9.09 -0.94
N ILE A 95 7.07 10.04 -0.29
CA ILE A 95 7.22 11.46 -0.62
C ILE A 95 8.64 11.96 -0.38
N GLU A 96 9.32 11.42 0.63
CA GLU A 96 10.70 11.73 1.00
C GLU A 96 11.69 11.51 -0.16
N ALA A 97 11.39 10.60 -1.09
CA ALA A 97 12.23 10.36 -2.27
C ALA A 97 12.08 11.49 -3.33
N PHE A 98 10.92 12.14 -3.41
CA PHE A 98 10.70 13.24 -4.35
C PHE A 98 11.19 14.57 -3.81
N GLU A 99 11.07 14.80 -2.50
CA GLU A 99 11.54 16.02 -1.83
C GLU A 99 13.05 16.26 -2.02
N GLU A 100 13.81 15.19 -2.26
CA GLU A 100 15.26 15.24 -2.47
C GLU A 100 15.66 15.43 -3.94
N THR A 101 14.78 15.08 -4.87
CA THR A 101 15.13 14.93 -6.29
C THR A 101 14.47 15.98 -7.17
N VAL A 102 13.27 16.45 -6.82
CA VAL A 102 12.47 17.33 -7.67
C VAL A 102 11.82 18.42 -6.80
N SER A 103 11.72 19.63 -7.31
CA SER A 103 10.95 20.69 -6.66
C SER A 103 9.45 20.49 -6.86
N ALA A 104 8.67 20.68 -5.80
CA ALA A 104 7.20 20.66 -5.89
C ALA A 104 6.65 21.76 -6.81
N ASP A 105 5.42 21.55 -7.31
CA ASP A 105 4.66 22.61 -7.97
C ASP A 105 4.17 23.69 -6.98
N ASN A 106 3.54 24.75 -7.50
CA ASN A 106 3.04 25.86 -6.67
C ASN A 106 2.03 25.41 -5.59
N ASP A 107 1.35 24.28 -5.80
CA ASP A 107 0.38 23.68 -4.89
C ASP A 107 1.00 22.59 -4.00
N GLY A 108 2.32 22.47 -4.01
CA GLY A 108 3.10 21.52 -3.21
C GLY A 108 3.05 20.08 -3.71
N TRP A 109 2.52 19.82 -4.90
CA TRP A 109 2.47 18.48 -5.49
C TRP A 109 3.76 18.12 -6.21
N PHE A 110 4.21 16.90 -5.95
CA PHE A 110 5.23 16.22 -6.73
C PHE A 110 4.53 15.33 -7.77
N LYS A 111 4.99 15.41 -9.02
CA LYS A 111 4.54 14.48 -10.06
C LYS A 111 5.22 13.13 -9.86
N VAL A 112 4.42 12.09 -9.72
CA VAL A 112 4.90 10.71 -9.63
C VAL A 112 5.08 10.21 -11.06
N HIS A 113 6.31 9.83 -11.39
CA HIS A 113 6.63 9.28 -12.70
C HIS A 113 6.28 7.79 -12.69
N THR A 114 5.35 7.40 -13.56
CA THR A 114 4.96 5.99 -13.74
C THR A 114 5.79 5.29 -14.81
N ASP A 115 6.85 5.93 -15.30
CA ASP A 115 7.73 5.37 -16.33
C ASP A 115 8.58 4.25 -15.71
N PRO A 116 8.62 3.04 -16.30
CA PRO A 116 9.43 1.93 -15.80
C PRO A 116 10.93 2.22 -15.72
N ASN A 117 11.43 3.27 -16.39
CA ASN A 117 12.84 3.66 -16.34
C ASN A 117 13.19 4.58 -15.15
N MET A 118 12.20 5.00 -14.35
CA MET A 118 12.42 5.87 -13.20
C MET A 118 12.08 5.13 -11.90
N ASN A 119 13.10 4.92 -11.05
CA ASN A 119 12.98 4.14 -9.82
C ASN A 119 12.10 4.85 -8.78
N THR A 120 10.79 4.60 -8.83
CA THR A 120 9.86 5.06 -7.79
C THR A 120 9.86 4.06 -6.63
N SER A 121 10.28 4.52 -5.46
CA SER A 121 10.25 3.71 -4.23
C SER A 121 8.89 3.81 -3.55
N PHE A 122 8.28 2.65 -3.26
CA PHE A 122 6.96 2.57 -2.63
C PHE A 122 7.04 2.42 -1.11
N ALA A 123 6.12 3.09 -0.41
CA ALA A 123 6.05 3.07 1.05
C ALA A 123 5.71 1.70 1.63
N SER A 124 5.09 0.82 0.84
CA SER A 124 4.63 -0.52 1.22
C SER A 124 4.71 -1.45 0.02
N LEU A 125 4.89 -2.76 0.26
CA LEU A 125 4.75 -3.80 -0.76
C LEU A 125 3.29 -4.06 -1.14
N LEU A 126 2.36 -3.79 -0.22
CA LEU A 126 0.92 -3.90 -0.45
C LEU A 126 0.31 -2.52 -0.68
N GLY A 127 -0.61 -2.43 -1.64
CA GLY A 127 -1.31 -1.20 -1.97
C GLY A 127 -2.48 -0.93 -1.04
N VAL A 128 -3.15 0.20 -1.27
CA VAL A 128 -4.36 0.60 -0.57
C VAL A 128 -5.57 0.00 -1.31
N PRO A 129 -6.38 -0.87 -0.67
CA PRO A 129 -7.65 -1.31 -1.24
C PRO A 129 -8.61 -0.15 -1.46
N MET A 130 -9.32 -0.18 -2.61
CA MET A 130 -10.25 0.88 -3.03
C MET A 130 -11.47 0.30 -3.73
N THR A 131 -12.63 0.92 -3.56
CA THR A 131 -13.83 0.61 -4.34
C THR A 131 -13.82 1.32 -5.70
N GLY A 132 -14.63 0.84 -6.65
CA GLY A 132 -14.89 1.54 -7.91
C GLY A 132 -13.84 1.38 -9.01
N LEU A 133 -12.68 0.76 -8.76
CA LEU A 133 -11.63 0.60 -9.78
C LEU A 133 -12.04 -0.27 -10.99
N ASN A 134 -13.03 -1.16 -10.81
CA ASN A 134 -13.48 -2.12 -11.81
C ASN A 134 -14.76 -1.69 -12.55
N ASP A 135 -15.14 -0.41 -12.49
CA ASP A 135 -16.32 0.06 -13.22
C ASP A 135 -16.10 -0.04 -14.74
N LYS A 136 -16.90 -0.89 -15.40
CA LYS A 136 -16.77 -1.21 -16.82
C LYS A 136 -17.13 -0.04 -17.73
N ASP A 137 -17.82 0.96 -17.20
CA ASP A 137 -18.31 2.10 -17.96
C ASP A 137 -17.34 3.30 -17.92
N ALA A 138 -16.30 3.20 -17.09
CA ALA A 138 -15.32 4.23 -16.87
C ALA A 138 -14.11 4.09 -17.79
N VAL A 139 -13.84 5.15 -18.56
CA VAL A 139 -12.68 5.18 -19.46
C VAL A 139 -11.48 5.82 -18.77
N LYS A 140 -11.69 6.86 -17.96
CA LYS A 140 -10.63 7.52 -17.18
C LYS A 140 -11.17 7.92 -15.82
N MET A 141 -10.39 7.63 -14.78
CA MET A 141 -10.73 7.98 -13.41
C MET A 141 -9.60 8.80 -12.80
N SER A 142 -9.98 9.85 -12.07
CA SER A 142 -9.07 10.60 -11.22
C SER A 142 -9.69 10.74 -9.84
N MET A 143 -8.92 10.38 -8.83
CA MET A 143 -9.36 10.39 -7.43
C MET A 143 -8.27 10.91 -6.53
N LYS A 144 -8.67 11.59 -5.46
CA LYS A 144 -7.75 12.09 -4.44
C LYS A 144 -8.04 11.38 -3.14
N LEU A 145 -7.00 10.87 -2.49
CA LEU A 145 -7.12 10.25 -1.18
C LEU A 145 -6.13 10.85 -0.21
N GLN A 146 -6.40 10.65 1.08
CA GLN A 146 -5.50 11.03 2.15
C GLN A 146 -5.12 9.77 2.92
N THR A 147 -3.83 9.53 3.09
CA THR A 147 -3.35 8.34 3.80
C THR A 147 -2.09 8.67 4.60
N LEU A 148 -1.63 7.68 5.34
CA LEU A 148 -0.42 7.75 6.15
C LEU A 148 0.39 6.48 5.99
N TYR A 149 1.69 6.61 6.23
CA TYR A 149 2.60 5.48 6.34
C TYR A 149 3.69 5.78 7.36
N LEU A 150 4.34 4.74 7.84
CA LEU A 150 5.47 4.79 8.76
C LEU A 150 6.75 5.07 7.97
N VAL A 151 7.59 5.94 8.53
CA VAL A 151 8.94 6.21 8.04
C VAL A 151 9.91 5.81 9.14
N LEU A 152 10.87 4.96 8.77
CA LEU A 152 11.91 4.49 9.67
C LEU A 152 13.21 5.25 9.38
N ASP A 153 13.94 5.59 10.43
CA ASP A 153 15.33 6.05 10.36
C ASP A 153 16.19 5.11 11.21
N CYS A 154 16.91 4.22 10.55
CA CYS A 154 17.74 3.19 11.18
C CYS A 154 19.23 3.49 11.04
N LYS A 155 19.96 3.26 12.13
CA LYS A 155 21.40 3.48 12.24
C LYS A 155 22.07 2.24 12.81
N GLY A 156 23.30 2.02 12.36
CA GLY A 156 24.07 0.85 12.72
C GLY A 156 24.61 0.99 14.11
N ILE A 157 24.47 -0.06 14.90
CA ILE A 157 25.08 -0.11 16.20
C ILE A 157 26.55 -0.54 15.99
N PRO A 158 27.53 0.28 16.42
CA PRO A 158 28.94 -0.07 16.22
C PRO A 158 29.30 -1.36 16.97
N GLU A 159 30.15 -2.19 16.37
CA GLU A 159 30.52 -3.55 16.83
C GLU A 159 30.85 -3.63 18.33
N ASN A 160 31.57 -2.64 18.87
CA ASN A 160 31.96 -2.58 20.28
C ASN A 160 30.78 -2.41 21.26
N TRP A 161 29.59 -2.05 20.78
CA TRP A 161 28.37 -1.94 21.59
C TRP A 161 27.48 -3.18 21.51
N HIS A 162 27.81 -4.18 20.69
CA HIS A 162 26.97 -5.37 20.49
C HIS A 162 26.86 -6.22 21.76
N GLY A 163 27.95 -6.35 22.54
CA GLY A 163 27.93 -7.08 23.83
C GLY A 163 27.14 -6.38 24.95
N SER A 164 26.85 -5.08 24.80
CA SER A 164 26.03 -4.28 25.73
C SER A 164 24.60 -4.09 25.23
N TRP A 165 24.26 -4.62 24.05
CA TRP A 165 22.95 -4.52 23.45
C TRP A 165 21.97 -5.41 24.22
N GLN A 166 21.11 -4.78 25.02
CA GLN A 166 20.04 -5.46 25.76
C GLN A 166 18.75 -4.66 25.57
N PRO A 167 18.05 -4.83 24.44
CA PRO A 167 16.75 -4.18 24.30
C PRO A 167 15.80 -4.74 25.35
N ARG A 168 14.92 -3.87 25.85
CA ARG A 168 13.81 -4.31 26.72
C ARG A 168 12.69 -4.87 25.85
N GLY A 169 11.80 -5.66 26.47
CA GLY A 169 10.63 -6.20 25.77
C GLY A 169 10.99 -6.98 24.49
N VAL A 170 11.86 -7.97 24.62
CA VAL A 170 12.41 -8.68 23.44
C VAL A 170 11.39 -9.63 22.84
N PHE A 171 11.08 -9.43 21.57
CA PHE A 171 10.39 -10.37 20.69
C PHE A 171 11.41 -11.14 19.87
N ARG A 172 11.24 -12.46 19.79
CA ARG A 172 12.19 -13.36 19.14
C ARG A 172 11.50 -14.16 18.06
N SER A 173 12.13 -14.26 16.89
CA SER A 173 11.78 -15.30 15.92
C SER A 173 12.50 -16.59 16.32
N SER A 174 11.79 -17.73 16.33
CA SER A 174 12.35 -19.03 16.73
C SER A 174 12.71 -19.90 15.54
N SER A 175 13.89 -20.54 15.53
CA SER A 175 14.21 -21.62 14.58
C SER A 175 13.70 -22.99 15.05
N ALA A 176 13.79 -24.00 14.18
CA ALA A 176 13.40 -25.39 14.46
C ALA A 176 14.08 -26.02 15.69
N ASN A 177 15.23 -25.47 16.13
CA ASN A 177 15.95 -25.87 17.34
C ASN A 177 15.69 -24.94 18.55
N SER A 178 14.64 -24.11 18.51
CA SER A 178 14.24 -23.16 19.57
C SER A 178 15.26 -22.05 19.89
N SER A 179 16.27 -21.86 19.04
CA SER A 179 17.16 -20.70 19.13
C SER A 179 16.55 -19.47 18.44
N SER A 180 16.94 -18.27 18.87
CA SER A 180 16.42 -17.04 18.26
C SER A 180 17.19 -16.72 16.98
N THR A 181 16.50 -16.63 15.84
CA THR A 181 17.14 -16.28 14.54
C THR A 181 17.25 -14.78 14.34
N ALA A 182 16.32 -14.02 14.89
CA ALA A 182 16.31 -12.57 14.93
C ALA A 182 15.52 -12.12 16.18
N GLN A 183 15.75 -10.88 16.55
CA GLN A 183 15.16 -10.27 17.73
C GLN A 183 14.85 -8.81 17.48
N MET A 184 13.69 -8.40 17.96
CA MET A 184 13.27 -7.02 17.98
C MET A 184 12.92 -6.66 19.42
N GLY A 185 13.38 -5.52 19.89
CA GLY A 185 12.96 -5.03 21.19
C GLY A 185 12.93 -3.52 21.18
N TRP A 186 12.55 -2.95 22.30
CA TRP A 186 12.42 -1.50 22.43
C TRP A 186 13.04 -1.04 23.73
N ASP A 187 13.47 0.21 23.81
CA ASP A 187 13.83 0.83 25.08
C ASP A 187 13.20 2.22 25.11
N ASP A 188 11.91 2.24 25.43
CA ASP A 188 11.13 3.46 25.44
C ASP A 188 10.21 3.50 26.66
N ALA A 189 10.57 4.37 27.61
CA ALA A 189 9.79 4.63 28.81
C ALA A 189 8.39 5.21 28.50
N TYR A 190 8.20 5.77 27.30
CA TYR A 190 6.91 6.33 26.88
C TYR A 190 5.83 5.26 26.74
N ASP A 191 6.14 4.11 26.14
CA ASP A 191 5.18 3.01 25.97
C ASP A 191 4.91 2.30 27.30
N GLU A 192 5.90 2.18 28.20
CA GLU A 192 5.63 1.75 29.59
C GLU A 192 4.56 2.62 30.26
N THR A 193 4.52 3.92 29.92
CA THR A 193 3.53 4.85 30.47
C THR A 193 2.14 4.65 29.85
N ILE A 194 2.04 4.26 28.58
CA ILE A 194 0.78 3.93 27.88
C ILE A 194 0.26 2.58 28.35
N ALA A 195 1.09 1.54 28.31
CA ALA A 195 0.80 0.20 28.80
C ALA A 195 0.31 0.20 30.26
N ARG A 196 0.94 1.04 31.12
CA ARG A 196 0.56 1.15 32.54
C ARG A 196 -0.69 2.00 32.79
N LYS A 197 -1.12 2.85 31.84
CA LYS A 197 -2.28 3.74 32.00
C LYS A 197 -3.56 3.22 31.36
N GLY A 198 -3.51 2.15 30.55
CA GLY A 198 -4.69 1.39 30.11
C GLY A 198 -5.79 2.22 29.45
N ARG A 199 -5.45 3.38 28.86
CA ARG A 199 -6.41 4.24 28.17
C ARG A 199 -6.03 4.35 26.70
N MET A 200 -7.03 4.16 25.85
CA MET A 200 -7.08 4.34 24.39
C MET A 200 -6.44 5.66 23.87
N TYR A 201 -6.20 6.61 24.79
CA TYR A 201 -5.58 7.89 24.53
C TYR A 201 -4.43 8.10 25.52
N GLY A 202 -3.25 7.57 25.20
CA GLY A 202 -2.00 8.02 25.80
C GLY A 202 -1.77 9.51 25.50
N PRO A 203 -0.87 10.20 26.24
CA PRO A 203 -0.44 11.54 25.85
C PRO A 203 0.06 11.54 24.40
N GLU A 204 0.03 12.70 23.73
CA GLU A 204 0.57 12.82 22.39
C GLU A 204 2.10 12.77 22.43
N ARG A 205 2.66 11.74 21.77
CA ARG A 205 4.10 11.50 21.70
C ARG A 205 4.78 12.64 20.96
N GLN A 206 5.77 13.25 21.62
CA GLN A 206 6.56 14.37 21.08
C GLN A 206 7.90 13.91 20.48
N VAL A 207 8.37 12.72 20.87
CA VAL A 207 9.65 12.14 20.43
C VAL A 207 9.41 10.84 19.66
N PRO A 208 10.05 10.63 18.50
CA PRO A 208 9.89 9.41 17.70
C PRO A 208 10.09 8.14 18.53
N PHE A 209 9.27 7.11 18.27
CA PHE A 209 9.39 5.81 18.91
C PHE A 209 10.71 5.14 18.53
N GLN A 210 11.46 4.66 19.52
CA GLN A 210 12.75 4.00 19.30
C GLN A 210 12.65 2.50 19.52
N PHE A 211 13.18 1.73 18.58
CA PHE A 211 13.28 0.28 18.70
C PHE A 211 14.61 -0.22 18.16
N TYR A 212 14.91 -1.45 18.50
CA TYR A 212 16.10 -2.17 18.10
C TYR A 212 15.73 -3.43 17.34
N TYR A 213 16.45 -3.70 16.27
CA TYR A 213 16.37 -4.96 15.52
C TYR A 213 17.75 -5.58 15.42
N GLY A 214 17.84 -6.90 15.56
CA GLY A 214 19.09 -7.64 15.41
C GLY A 214 18.84 -9.03 14.85
N SER A 215 19.70 -9.48 13.94
CA SER A 215 19.68 -10.84 13.39
C SER A 215 20.82 -11.69 13.97
N SER A 216 20.62 -13.01 14.08
CA SER A 216 21.66 -13.97 14.45
C SER A 216 22.69 -14.17 13.33
N TRP A 217 22.41 -13.68 12.12
CA TRP A 217 23.35 -13.61 10.99
C TRP A 217 24.14 -12.30 11.00
N TRP A 218 24.60 -11.91 12.19
CA TRP A 218 25.21 -10.60 12.46
C TRP A 218 26.63 -10.46 11.91
N ASP A 219 27.41 -11.54 11.83
CA ASP A 219 28.79 -11.56 11.32
C ASP A 219 28.91 -11.03 9.88
N ALA A 220 27.85 -11.20 9.07
CA ALA A 220 27.81 -10.74 7.67
C ALA A 220 27.17 -9.36 7.49
N THR A 221 26.39 -8.89 8.46
CA THR A 221 25.51 -7.71 8.30
C THR A 221 25.86 -6.54 9.22
N ASN A 222 26.79 -6.71 10.17
CA ASN A 222 27.02 -5.77 11.28
C ASN A 222 25.69 -5.42 12.00
N GLY A 223 24.78 -6.40 12.02
CA GLY A 223 23.34 -6.24 11.75
C GLY A 223 22.44 -5.92 12.93
N ASN A 224 22.95 -5.15 13.90
CA ASN A 224 22.10 -4.57 14.94
C ASN A 224 21.75 -3.14 14.54
N LEU A 225 20.45 -2.87 14.38
CA LEU A 225 19.90 -1.58 13.98
C LEU A 225 19.26 -0.92 15.19
N GLN A 226 19.56 0.36 15.40
CA GLN A 226 18.75 1.26 16.22
C GLN A 226 17.90 2.11 15.28
N CYS A 227 16.59 2.04 15.43
CA CYS A 227 15.63 2.67 14.52
C CYS A 227 14.69 3.62 15.26
N GLN A 228 14.32 4.69 14.58
CA GLN A 228 13.25 5.61 15.00
C GLN A 228 12.06 5.50 14.03
N ILE A 229 10.84 5.53 14.56
CA ILE A 229 9.60 5.49 13.76
C ILE A 229 8.90 6.84 13.86
N THR A 230 8.51 7.36 12.70
CA THR A 230 7.60 8.51 12.57
C THR A 230 6.49 8.20 11.58
N THR A 231 5.42 8.98 11.62
CA THR A 231 4.33 8.92 10.64
C THR A 231 4.44 10.09 9.66
N THR A 232 4.25 9.76 8.39
CA THR A 232 4.12 10.73 7.29
C THR A 232 2.69 10.69 6.78
N TYR A 233 2.02 11.86 6.78
CA TYR A 233 0.68 12.05 6.23
C TYR A 233 0.76 12.66 4.84
N VAL A 234 0.08 12.04 3.88
CA VAL A 234 0.13 12.45 2.46
C VAL A 234 -1.25 12.55 1.86
N GLU A 235 -1.38 13.45 0.90
CA GLU A 235 -2.47 13.50 -0.07
C GLU A 235 -1.93 12.97 -1.40
N VAL A 236 -2.69 12.07 -2.02
CA VAL A 236 -2.28 11.36 -3.23
C VAL A 236 -3.39 11.49 -4.26
N GLU A 237 -3.03 11.89 -5.47
CA GLU A 237 -3.90 11.78 -6.64
C GLU A 237 -3.59 10.45 -7.33
N ILE A 238 -4.62 9.63 -7.50
CA ILE A 238 -4.57 8.38 -8.26
C ILE A 238 -5.25 8.63 -9.60
N PHE A 239 -4.56 8.25 -10.65
CA PHE A 239 -5.05 8.31 -12.01
C PHE A 239 -5.12 6.90 -12.59
N CYS A 240 -6.28 6.57 -13.16
CA CYS A 240 -6.53 5.31 -13.85
C CYS A 240 -6.85 5.60 -15.33
N PRO A 241 -5.88 5.44 -16.24
CA PRO A 241 -6.13 5.47 -17.69
C PRO A 241 -7.06 4.34 -18.15
N SER A 242 -7.08 3.23 -17.40
CA SER A 242 -8.05 2.14 -17.46
C SER A 242 -8.22 1.57 -16.05
N GLY A 243 -9.29 0.82 -15.78
CA GLY A 243 -9.50 0.19 -14.46
C GLY A 243 -8.36 -0.76 -14.01
N THR A 244 -7.53 -1.22 -14.95
CA THR A 244 -6.38 -2.10 -14.68
C THR A 244 -5.04 -1.38 -14.59
N THR A 245 -4.95 -0.09 -14.92
CA THR A 245 -3.69 0.67 -15.02
C THR A 245 -3.58 1.83 -14.02
N CYS A 246 -4.33 1.75 -12.92
CA CYS A 246 -4.30 2.74 -11.85
C CYS A 246 -2.92 2.89 -11.21
N ALA A 247 -2.48 4.14 -11.02
CA ALA A 247 -1.25 4.49 -10.34
C ALA A 247 -1.37 5.85 -9.64
N ALA A 248 -0.56 6.09 -8.62
CA ALA A 248 -0.38 7.43 -8.07
C ALA A 248 0.21 8.34 -9.18
N SER A 249 -0.47 9.44 -9.49
CA SER A 249 -0.02 10.45 -10.46
C SER A 249 0.66 11.63 -9.79
N LYS A 250 0.20 12.00 -8.59
CA LYS A 250 0.77 13.09 -7.79
C LYS A 250 0.72 12.78 -6.31
N ILE A 251 1.68 13.31 -5.57
CA ILE A 251 1.74 13.19 -4.11
C ILE A 251 2.16 14.52 -3.48
N ARG A 252 1.63 14.82 -2.30
CA ARG A 252 2.11 15.93 -1.45
C ARG A 252 1.96 15.62 0.03
N ARG A 253 2.70 16.33 0.89
CA ARG A 253 2.46 16.34 2.33
C ARG A 253 1.02 16.82 2.57
N SER A 254 0.26 16.12 3.42
CA SER A 254 -1.12 16.51 3.67
C SER A 254 -1.19 17.87 4.38
N ARG A 255 -2.16 18.70 3.99
CA ARG A 255 -2.43 20.03 4.58
C ARG A 255 -3.56 20.02 5.61
N LEU A 256 -4.17 18.86 5.81
CA LEU A 256 -5.22 18.64 6.79
C LEU A 256 -4.63 18.57 8.22
N ASN A 257 -5.48 18.68 9.23
CA ASN A 257 -5.03 18.66 10.62
C ASN A 257 -4.77 17.21 11.07
N HIS A 258 -3.53 16.93 11.48
CA HIS A 258 -3.08 15.59 11.89
C HIS A 258 -2.39 15.65 13.25
N PRO A 259 -2.36 14.53 13.99
CA PRO A 259 -1.45 14.39 15.12
C PRO A 259 0.01 14.62 14.71
N GLN A 260 0.85 14.90 15.70
CA GLN A 260 2.28 15.03 15.50
C GLN A 260 2.89 13.79 14.84
N ARG A 261 3.92 14.01 14.00
CA ARG A 261 4.64 12.94 13.29
C ARG A 261 5.26 11.89 14.21
N ALA A 262 5.58 12.27 15.45
CA ALA A 262 6.12 11.34 16.42
C ALA A 262 5.07 10.36 16.94
N ARG A 263 3.78 10.70 16.89
CA ARG A 263 2.67 9.79 17.23
C ARG A 263 2.35 8.89 16.04
N THR A 264 2.37 7.59 16.30
CA THR A 264 2.17 6.52 15.30
C THR A 264 1.02 5.61 15.70
N GLN A 265 0.65 4.68 14.80
CA GLN A 265 -0.40 3.70 15.10
C GLN A 265 0.00 2.68 16.16
N PHE A 266 1.29 2.59 16.48
CA PHE A 266 1.81 1.73 17.53
C PHE A 266 1.59 2.28 18.94
N ASP A 267 1.29 3.58 19.07
CA ASP A 267 1.01 4.22 20.36
C ASP A 267 -0.42 3.93 20.88
N PHE A 268 -1.26 3.29 20.07
CA PHE A 268 -2.62 2.94 20.47
C PHE A 268 -2.65 1.59 21.18
N ALA A 269 -3.52 1.48 22.17
CA ALA A 269 -3.89 0.23 22.84
C ALA A 269 -5.40 0.14 22.83
N PHE A 270 -5.95 -1.00 22.43
CA PHE A 270 -7.39 -1.19 22.30
C PHE A 270 -7.94 -2.22 23.31
N GLY A 271 -9.03 -1.86 23.98
CA GLY A 271 -9.72 -2.70 24.96
C GLY A 271 -8.85 -3.09 26.16
N SER A 272 -8.99 -4.34 26.61
CA SER A 272 -8.10 -4.99 27.59
C SER A 272 -6.88 -5.65 26.95
N GLY A 273 -6.60 -5.35 25.68
CA GLY A 273 -5.54 -5.98 24.88
C GLY A 273 -4.15 -5.38 25.10
N ALA A 274 -3.14 -6.06 24.56
CA ALA A 274 -1.76 -5.58 24.58
C ALA A 274 -1.59 -4.37 23.64
N PRO A 275 -0.63 -3.44 23.89
CA PRO A 275 -0.35 -2.31 23.01
C PRO A 275 -0.09 -2.75 21.55
N ASN A 276 -0.44 -1.90 20.59
CA ASN A 276 -0.29 -2.20 19.17
C ASN A 276 1.16 -2.53 18.80
N TRP A 277 2.14 -1.81 19.36
CA TRP A 277 3.56 -2.13 19.18
C TRP A 277 3.87 -3.58 19.56
N THR A 278 3.45 -3.98 20.76
CA THR A 278 3.79 -5.31 21.27
C THR A 278 3.17 -6.44 20.44
N THR A 279 1.92 -6.23 20.01
CA THR A 279 1.21 -7.15 19.12
C THR A 279 1.89 -7.21 17.76
N PHE A 280 2.14 -6.05 17.14
CA PHE A 280 2.82 -5.96 15.85
C PHE A 280 4.17 -6.67 15.89
N ALA A 281 5.04 -6.31 16.84
CA ALA A 281 6.40 -6.83 16.90
C ALA A 281 6.44 -8.34 17.18
N SER A 282 5.56 -8.88 18.04
CA SER A 282 5.50 -10.33 18.27
C SER A 282 5.13 -11.11 17.01
N TYR A 283 4.10 -10.66 16.29
CA TYR A 283 3.60 -11.37 15.11
C TYR A 283 4.45 -11.12 13.86
N PHE A 284 5.01 -9.91 13.71
CA PHE A 284 5.99 -9.60 12.66
C PHE A 284 7.23 -10.49 12.77
N MET A 285 7.79 -10.65 13.98
CA MET A 285 8.91 -11.56 14.20
C MET A 285 8.53 -13.03 13.99
N ALA A 286 7.30 -13.42 14.32
CA ALA A 286 6.79 -14.77 14.04
C ALA A 286 6.60 -15.03 12.54
N ALA A 287 6.20 -14.03 11.74
CA ALA A 287 6.08 -14.16 10.28
C ALA A 287 7.43 -14.50 9.62
N LEU A 288 8.53 -14.21 10.31
CA LEU A 288 9.91 -14.39 9.88
C LEU A 288 10.60 -15.60 10.55
N SER A 289 9.87 -16.41 11.32
CA SER A 289 10.43 -17.47 12.16
C SER A 289 10.82 -18.77 11.44
N ALA A 290 11.06 -18.73 10.12
CA ALA A 290 11.57 -19.88 9.38
C ALA A 290 13.08 -19.73 9.18
N GLY A 291 13.87 -20.69 9.65
CA GLY A 291 15.31 -20.68 9.40
C GLY A 291 16.17 -21.47 10.40
N ARG A 292 17.49 -21.36 10.21
CA ARG A 292 18.54 -21.89 11.07
C ARG A 292 19.28 -20.72 11.71
N VAL A 293 19.79 -20.90 12.93
CA VAL A 293 20.70 -19.92 13.56
C VAL A 293 21.92 -19.70 12.66
N PHE A 294 22.42 -18.46 12.60
CA PHE A 294 23.56 -18.05 11.76
C PHE A 294 23.30 -18.23 10.25
N ALA A 295 22.03 -18.26 9.83
CA ALA A 295 21.63 -18.19 8.44
C ALA A 295 20.74 -16.95 8.24
N PRO A 296 20.76 -16.34 7.04
CA PRO A 296 19.93 -15.18 6.76
C PRO A 296 18.45 -15.54 6.85
N SER A 297 17.66 -14.67 7.50
CA SER A 297 16.20 -14.73 7.42
C SER A 297 15.70 -14.10 6.11
N MET A 298 14.44 -14.36 5.74
CA MET A 298 13.81 -13.68 4.60
C MET A 298 13.79 -12.16 4.75
N LEU A 299 13.73 -11.65 5.98
CA LEU A 299 13.90 -10.23 6.26
C LEU A 299 15.30 -9.76 5.91
N ASP A 300 16.34 -10.45 6.39
CA ASP A 300 17.74 -10.08 6.12
C ASP A 300 18.03 -10.06 4.61
N LEU A 301 17.53 -11.06 3.87
CA LEU A 301 17.65 -11.12 2.42
C LEU A 301 16.95 -9.96 1.72
N TYR A 302 15.76 -9.57 2.19
CA TYR A 302 15.03 -8.44 1.62
C TYR A 302 15.71 -7.10 1.89
N LEU A 303 16.29 -6.92 3.08
CA LEU A 303 17.00 -5.69 3.44
C LEU A 303 18.22 -5.46 2.53
N ILE A 304 18.89 -6.53 2.10
CA ILE A 304 20.05 -6.49 1.20
C ILE A 304 19.63 -6.41 -0.28
N ALA A 305 18.70 -7.27 -0.69
CA ALA A 305 18.28 -7.45 -2.07
C ALA A 305 16.75 -7.40 -2.19
N PRO A 306 16.12 -6.21 -2.10
CA PRO A 306 14.67 -6.08 -2.06
C PRO A 306 13.98 -6.56 -3.36
N GLU A 307 14.64 -6.40 -4.51
CA GLU A 307 14.11 -6.81 -5.81
C GLU A 307 13.98 -8.33 -5.92
N ASP A 308 15.06 -9.07 -5.57
CA ASP A 308 15.11 -10.53 -5.60
C ASP A 308 15.82 -11.13 -4.37
N PRO A 309 15.11 -11.26 -3.22
CA PRO A 309 15.67 -11.82 -2.00
C PRO A 309 16.02 -13.30 -2.13
N LEU A 310 15.33 -14.05 -3.00
CA LEU A 310 15.53 -15.50 -3.14
C LEU A 310 16.78 -15.81 -3.97
N LEU A 311 17.08 -14.99 -4.97
CA LEU A 311 18.36 -15.09 -5.67
C LEU A 311 19.53 -14.83 -4.73
N ALA A 312 19.41 -13.84 -3.84
CA ALA A 312 20.42 -13.57 -2.82
C ALA A 312 20.62 -14.76 -1.86
N LEU A 313 19.58 -15.53 -1.56
CA LEU A 313 19.70 -16.75 -0.77
C LEU A 313 20.51 -17.85 -1.48
N GLN A 314 20.32 -18.00 -2.80
CA GLN A 314 21.06 -19.01 -3.58
C GLN A 314 22.56 -18.72 -3.64
N THR A 315 22.93 -17.43 -3.66
CA THR A 315 24.31 -16.98 -3.73
C THR A 315 24.96 -16.84 -2.34
N ALA A 316 24.18 -16.83 -1.26
CA ALA A 316 24.67 -16.89 0.12
C ALA A 316 25.20 -18.29 0.48
N ASN A 317 26.26 -18.74 -0.18
CA ASN A 317 26.89 -20.02 0.09
C ASN A 317 27.83 -19.92 1.31
N THR A 318 27.55 -20.70 2.36
CA THR A 318 28.33 -20.76 3.60
C THR A 318 29.58 -21.65 3.51
N THR A 319 29.93 -22.12 2.32
CA THR A 319 31.10 -23.00 2.12
C THR A 319 31.76 -22.66 0.80
N ASN A 320 33.10 -22.54 0.85
CA ASN A 320 34.04 -22.38 -0.26
C ASN A 320 33.84 -23.44 -1.36
N ALA A 321 32.76 -23.35 -2.11
CA ALA A 321 32.47 -24.19 -3.26
C ALA A 321 32.13 -23.25 -4.42
N ASP A 322 33.14 -23.10 -5.27
CA ASP A 322 33.05 -22.60 -6.63
C ASP A 322 32.88 -21.08 -6.78
N GLY A 323 34.00 -20.35 -6.60
CA GLY A 323 34.31 -19.09 -7.30
C GLY A 323 33.32 -17.92 -7.20
N THR A 324 32.29 -18.03 -6.38
CA THR A 324 31.25 -17.03 -6.19
C THR A 324 31.64 -16.17 -5.00
N GLU A 325 31.60 -14.84 -5.19
CA GLU A 325 32.07 -13.88 -4.21
C GLU A 325 31.46 -14.15 -2.83
N VAL A 326 32.32 -14.21 -1.83
CA VAL A 326 31.93 -14.35 -0.44
C VAL A 326 31.08 -13.12 -0.08
N PHE A 327 29.85 -13.32 0.41
CA PHE A 327 28.93 -12.26 0.85
C PHE A 327 29.48 -11.34 1.97
N VAL A 328 30.69 -11.59 2.45
CA VAL A 328 31.39 -10.83 3.48
C VAL A 328 31.75 -9.41 3.01
N ASP A 329 31.86 -9.15 1.70
CA ASP A 329 32.10 -7.80 1.16
C ASP A 329 30.81 -6.99 0.90
N TYR A 330 29.63 -7.59 1.07
CA TYR A 330 28.35 -6.88 1.13
C TYR A 330 28.01 -6.56 2.59
N THR A 331 28.93 -5.90 3.31
CA THR A 331 28.52 -5.02 4.41
C THR A 331 28.11 -3.70 3.76
N PRO A 332 26.85 -3.50 3.33
CA PRO A 332 26.43 -2.18 2.94
C PRO A 332 26.69 -1.30 4.16
N ALA A 333 27.47 -0.24 3.98
CA ALA A 333 27.36 0.90 4.88
C ALA A 333 25.86 1.09 5.12
N MET A 334 25.42 1.05 6.39
CA MET A 334 24.01 1.06 6.74
C MET A 334 23.39 2.37 6.26
N ASN A 335 22.98 2.35 5.00
CA ASN A 335 22.57 3.48 4.22
C ASN A 335 21.06 3.64 4.39
N ARG A 336 20.56 4.80 3.99
CA ARG A 336 19.15 5.13 3.80
C ARG A 336 18.30 3.97 3.22
N ALA A 337 18.88 3.14 2.34
CA ALA A 337 18.24 1.97 1.75
C ALA A 337 17.72 0.96 2.80
N TYR A 338 18.46 0.69 3.88
CA TYR A 338 17.99 -0.23 4.94
C TYR A 338 16.74 0.29 5.63
N SER A 339 16.75 1.58 5.99
CA SER A 339 15.62 2.25 6.62
C SER A 339 14.38 2.23 5.72
N LEU A 340 14.58 2.44 4.41
CA LEU A 340 13.50 2.37 3.41
C LEU A 340 12.96 0.94 3.26
N ASN A 341 13.83 -0.07 3.12
CA ASN A 341 13.43 -1.46 2.94
C ASN A 341 12.70 -1.98 4.20
N LEU A 342 13.23 -1.71 5.39
CA LEU A 342 12.58 -2.10 6.64
C LEU A 342 11.25 -1.36 6.84
N GLY A 343 11.21 -0.06 6.53
CA GLY A 343 9.98 0.73 6.57
C GLY A 343 8.92 0.21 5.61
N GLN A 344 9.32 -0.22 4.42
CA GLN A 344 8.43 -0.84 3.44
C GLN A 344 7.80 -2.14 3.96
N LEU A 345 8.58 -2.97 4.66
CA LEU A 345 8.09 -4.20 5.29
C LEU A 345 7.19 -3.92 6.50
N PHE A 346 7.52 -2.91 7.32
CA PHE A 346 6.68 -2.50 8.44
C PHE A 346 5.31 -2.03 7.97
N ASN A 347 5.28 -1.15 6.96
CA ASN A 347 4.03 -0.68 6.35
C ASN A 347 3.27 -1.82 5.68
N ALA A 348 3.94 -2.71 4.97
CA ALA A 348 3.32 -3.88 4.36
C ALA A 348 2.61 -4.76 5.41
N TYR A 349 3.32 -5.13 6.48
CA TYR A 349 2.75 -5.97 7.52
C TYR A 349 1.62 -5.27 8.28
N TRP A 350 1.77 -3.97 8.58
CA TRP A 350 0.71 -3.17 9.20
C TRP A 350 -0.55 -3.09 8.34
N THR A 351 -0.38 -2.90 7.02
CA THR A 351 -1.48 -2.93 6.05
C THR A 351 -2.16 -4.31 6.04
N CYS A 352 -1.41 -5.42 6.13
CA CYS A 352 -2.01 -6.75 6.27
C CYS A 352 -2.84 -6.88 7.56
N MET A 353 -2.32 -6.41 8.70
CA MET A 353 -3.01 -6.46 9.98
C MET A 353 -4.35 -5.70 9.98
N ASN A 354 -4.38 -4.53 9.36
CA ASN A 354 -5.60 -3.72 9.25
C ASN A 354 -6.51 -4.15 8.09
N GLY A 355 -5.94 -4.80 7.08
CA GLY A 355 -6.51 -4.90 5.74
C GLY A 355 -6.75 -6.30 5.22
N PHE A 356 -6.52 -7.37 5.98
CA PHE A 356 -6.49 -8.74 5.45
C PHE A 356 -7.73 -9.18 4.65
N TYR A 357 -8.95 -8.75 5.00
CA TYR A 357 -10.13 -9.02 4.17
C TYR A 357 -10.16 -8.19 2.88
N ALA A 358 -9.94 -6.88 2.97
CA ALA A 358 -9.99 -5.98 1.83
C ALA A 358 -8.86 -6.20 0.82
N LEU A 359 -7.68 -6.62 1.27
CA LEU A 359 -6.53 -6.86 0.41
C LEU A 359 -6.79 -7.96 -0.61
N SER A 360 -7.36 -9.09 -0.18
CA SER A 360 -7.65 -10.23 -1.07
C SER A 360 -9.06 -10.20 -1.64
N GLY A 361 -10.05 -9.76 -0.86
CA GLY A 361 -11.47 -9.77 -1.23
C GLY A 361 -11.95 -8.49 -1.90
N GLY A 362 -11.13 -7.44 -1.91
CA GLY A 362 -11.55 -6.09 -2.28
C GLY A 362 -12.42 -5.44 -1.20
N LEU A 363 -12.74 -4.15 -1.38
CA LEU A 363 -13.65 -3.43 -0.50
C LEU A 363 -15.11 -3.68 -0.92
N THR A 364 -15.87 -4.32 -0.05
CA THR A 364 -17.29 -4.64 -0.21
C THR A 364 -18.00 -4.41 1.13
N ASN A 365 -19.33 -4.35 1.14
CA ASN A 365 -20.09 -4.23 2.39
C ASN A 365 -19.84 -5.38 3.40
N VAL A 366 -19.26 -6.50 2.96
CA VAL A 366 -18.94 -7.66 3.82
C VAL A 366 -17.49 -7.60 4.32
N THR A 367 -16.59 -7.00 3.53
CA THR A 367 -15.15 -6.94 3.82
C THR A 367 -14.71 -5.60 4.40
N SER A 368 -15.65 -4.66 4.60
CA SER A 368 -15.36 -3.31 5.06
C SER A 368 -16.51 -2.70 5.85
N TYR A 369 -16.19 -1.78 6.76
CA TYR A 369 -17.16 -1.11 7.62
C TYR A 369 -17.00 0.40 7.45
N ASN A 370 -18.10 1.04 7.04
CA ASN A 370 -18.17 2.49 6.93
C ASN A 370 -18.61 3.05 8.27
N ASP A 371 -17.67 3.64 9.02
CA ASP A 371 -17.99 4.31 10.27
C ASP A 371 -18.10 5.83 10.05
N GLU A 372 -19.33 6.36 10.01
CA GLU A 372 -19.53 7.81 10.10
C GLU A 372 -19.52 8.28 11.57
N HIS A 373 -19.82 7.44 12.56
CA HIS A 373 -19.97 7.77 13.98
C HIS A 373 -19.53 6.60 14.89
N VAL A 374 -18.35 6.74 15.51
CA VAL A 374 -17.70 5.77 16.42
C VAL A 374 -18.66 5.21 17.49
N GLU A 375 -19.05 3.94 17.37
CA GLU A 375 -19.19 2.97 18.47
C GLU A 375 -18.82 1.54 18.01
N PRO A 376 -18.09 0.75 18.83
CA PRO A 376 -17.38 -0.43 18.38
C PRO A 376 -18.19 -1.69 18.67
N CYS A 377 -18.67 -2.39 17.65
CA CYS A 377 -18.91 -3.82 17.71
C CYS A 377 -19.18 -4.36 16.30
N ASN A 378 -18.26 -5.23 15.85
CA ASN A 378 -18.35 -6.17 14.73
C ASN A 378 -17.45 -5.84 13.52
N ALA A 379 -16.30 -6.53 13.49
CA ALA A 379 -15.59 -7.02 12.28
C ALA A 379 -15.32 -6.01 11.14
N GLY A 380 -15.09 -4.75 11.46
CA GLY A 380 -14.98 -3.67 10.48
C GLY A 380 -13.61 -3.01 10.38
N GLN A 381 -13.08 -2.89 9.15
CA GLN A 381 -11.90 -2.08 8.83
C GLN A 381 -12.31 -0.61 8.65
N SER A 382 -11.54 0.35 9.18
CA SER A 382 -11.84 1.78 9.04
C SER A 382 -11.71 2.26 7.59
N LEU A 383 -12.82 2.76 7.04
CA LEU A 383 -12.89 3.37 5.71
C LEU A 383 -12.95 4.89 5.78
N ARG A 384 -12.44 5.53 4.72
CA ARG A 384 -12.75 6.92 4.40
C ARG A 384 -13.37 7.01 3.02
N SER A 385 -14.40 7.84 2.92
CA SER A 385 -15.05 8.15 1.64
C SER A 385 -14.52 9.47 1.07
N THR A 386 -14.16 9.49 -0.21
CA THR A 386 -13.79 10.71 -0.94
C THR A 386 -14.48 10.76 -2.30
N THR A 387 -14.62 11.96 -2.87
CA THR A 387 -15.21 12.21 -4.19
C THR A 387 -14.25 11.88 -5.34
N ILE A 388 -14.67 11.01 -6.27
CA ILE A 388 -14.09 10.68 -7.59
C ILE A 388 -14.62 11.62 -8.67
N TYR A 389 -13.77 11.92 -9.64
CA TYR A 389 -14.17 12.44 -10.95
C TYR A 389 -14.02 11.36 -12.02
N TRP A 390 -15.11 11.02 -12.70
CA TRP A 390 -15.21 10.10 -13.82
C TRP A 390 -15.28 10.85 -15.13
N ILE A 391 -14.78 10.19 -16.17
CA ILE A 391 -15.14 10.45 -17.56
C ILE A 391 -15.76 9.16 -18.11
N VAL A 392 -17.09 9.12 -18.17
CA VAL A 392 -17.90 7.99 -18.66
C VAL A 392 -18.15 8.15 -20.14
N SER A 393 -17.77 7.18 -20.98
CA SER A 393 -18.06 7.24 -22.41
C SER A 393 -19.35 6.48 -22.76
N ARG A 394 -20.53 7.05 -22.51
CA ARG A 394 -21.80 6.51 -23.04
C ARG A 394 -22.80 7.61 -23.41
N GLY A 395 -23.10 7.72 -24.71
CA GLY A 395 -24.21 8.55 -25.18
C GLY A 395 -24.26 8.73 -26.70
N PHE A 396 -25.46 8.56 -27.28
CA PHE A 396 -25.75 8.92 -28.66
C PHE A 396 -26.00 10.43 -28.77
N ARG A 397 -25.25 11.12 -29.63
CA ARG A 397 -25.45 12.55 -29.90
C ARG A 397 -26.53 12.73 -30.97
N LYS A 398 -27.65 13.38 -30.66
CA LYS A 398 -28.57 13.89 -31.69
C LYS A 398 -27.89 15.06 -32.39
N GLY A 399 -27.53 14.89 -33.66
CA GLY A 399 -26.98 15.97 -34.48
C GLY A 399 -27.99 17.09 -34.67
N SER A 400 -27.77 18.24 -34.03
CA SER A 400 -28.47 19.48 -34.36
C SER A 400 -27.73 20.15 -35.51
N TYR A 401 -28.33 20.15 -36.70
CA TYR A 401 -27.81 20.93 -37.83
C TYR A 401 -28.22 22.40 -37.66
N SER A 402 -27.24 23.27 -37.43
CA SER A 402 -27.35 24.70 -37.67
C SER A 402 -27.50 24.90 -39.18
N GLN A 403 -28.71 25.22 -39.65
CA GLN A 403 -28.90 25.80 -40.99
C GLN A 403 -28.17 27.15 -41.05
N ARG A 404 -26.98 27.17 -41.68
CA ARG A 404 -26.51 28.40 -42.31
C ARG A 404 -27.39 28.61 -43.54
N ARG A 405 -28.16 29.69 -43.52
CA ARG A 405 -28.84 30.25 -44.69
C ARG A 405 -27.84 30.70 -45.74
#